data_AF-A0A348Q9V6-F1
#
_entry.id   AF-A0A348Q9V6-F1
#
_cell.length_a   1.000
_cell.length_b   1.000
_cell.length_c   1.000
_cell.angle_alpha   90.00
_cell.angle_beta   90.00
_cell.angle_gamma   90.00
#
_symmetry.space_group_name_H-M   'P 1'
#
loop_
_entity.id
_entity.type
_entity.pdbx_description
1 polymer ?
#
loop_
_entity_poly.entity_id
_entity_poly.type
_entity_poly.pdbx_seq_one_letter_code
_entity_poly.pdbx_strand_id
1 'polypeptide(L)' 'LNLGPGTSVIMGEQAFGHVGAGGSIGFADPEAGLAFSYTMNQMGSGILVNDRAQSLIDAAYRALGYRTNAPGVWVK' A
#
# COMPACT_ATOMS: atom_id res chain seq x y z
N LEU A 1 4.38 11.86 -3.30
CA LEU A 1 5.52 11.82 -4.26
C LEU A 1 5.63 10.40 -4.79
N ASN A 2 5.44 10.20 -6.10
CA ASN A 2 5.67 8.91 -6.75
C ASN A 2 7.00 9.02 -7.51
N LEU A 3 8.05 8.39 -7.00
CA LEU A 3 9.44 8.53 -7.49
C LEU A 3 9.82 7.39 -8.47
N GLY A 4 8.83 6.64 -8.95
CA GLY A 4 9.00 5.47 -9.81
C GLY A 4 8.66 4.15 -9.11
N PRO A 5 8.68 3.02 -9.83
CA PRO A 5 8.33 1.70 -9.28
C PRO A 5 9.19 1.38 -8.05
N GLY A 6 8.60 0.87 -6.97
CA GLY A 6 9.37 0.47 -5.78
C GLY A 6 9.71 1.60 -4.80
N THR A 7 9.22 2.82 -5.01
CA THR A 7 9.62 4.02 -4.25
C THR A 7 8.46 4.81 -3.62
N SER A 8 7.25 4.28 -3.71
CA SER A 8 6.06 4.84 -3.08
C SER A 8 5.06 3.75 -2.74
N VAL A 9 4.08 4.09 -1.92
CA VAL A 9 2.90 3.26 -1.66
C VAL A 9 1.65 4.11 -1.84
N ILE A 10 0.59 3.52 -2.39
CA ILE A 10 -0.74 4.12 -2.45
C ILE A 10 -1.64 3.45 -1.40
N MET A 11 -2.18 4.25 -0.49
CA MET A 11 -3.09 3.88 0.60
C MET A 11 -4.24 4.89 0.68
N GLY A 12 -5.16 4.76 1.62
CA GLY A 12 -6.19 5.77 1.89
C GLY A 12 -5.59 7.09 2.36
N GLU A 13 -6.34 8.17 2.21
CA GLU A 13 -5.89 9.53 2.55
C GLU A 13 -5.53 9.67 4.04
N GLN A 14 -6.32 9.01 4.91
CA GLN A 14 -6.14 9.03 6.36
C GLN A 14 -5.28 7.88 6.88
N ALA A 15 -4.67 7.08 5.98
CA ALA A 15 -3.86 5.93 6.34
C ALA A 15 -2.46 6.35 6.82
N PHE A 16 -1.93 5.62 7.79
CA PHE A 16 -0.58 5.82 8.32
C PHE A 16 0.13 4.49 8.55
N GLY A 17 1.45 4.48 8.40
CA GLY A 17 2.24 3.25 8.51
C GLY A 17 3.70 3.43 8.14
N HIS A 18 4.39 2.30 7.95
CA HIS A 18 5.80 2.29 7.57
C HIS A 18 6.10 1.19 6.55
N VAL A 19 6.94 1.52 5.58
CA VAL A 19 7.47 0.61 4.57
C VAL A 19 8.85 0.10 5.00
N GLY A 20 9.19 -1.14 4.67
CA GLY A 20 10.49 -1.74 4.98
C GLY A 20 11.28 -2.10 3.74
N ALA A 21 12.61 -2.10 3.88
CA ALA A 21 13.53 -2.45 2.81
C ALA A 21 13.21 -3.80 2.19
N GLY A 22 13.22 -3.87 0.86
CA GLY A 22 12.87 -5.07 0.09
C GLY A 22 11.37 -5.23 -0.20
N GLY A 23 10.51 -4.40 0.41
CA GLY A 23 9.09 -4.26 0.06
C GLY A 23 8.06 -4.72 1.09
N SER A 24 8.44 -4.83 2.37
CA SER A 24 7.48 -5.07 3.44
C SER A 24 6.73 -3.77 3.76
N ILE A 25 5.56 -3.88 4.39
CA ILE A 25 4.78 -2.73 4.83
C ILE A 25 3.80 -3.14 5.93
N GLY A 26 3.58 -2.25 6.88
CA GLY A 26 2.41 -2.28 7.78
C GLY A 26 1.77 -0.90 7.87
N PHE A 27 0.44 -0.85 7.82
CA PHE A 27 -0.33 0.40 7.97
C PHE A 27 -1.72 0.17 8.56
N ALA A 28 -2.35 1.25 9.01
CA ALA A 28 -3.75 1.31 9.38
C ALA A 28 -4.45 2.48 8.66
N ASP A 29 -5.71 2.29 8.30
CA ASP A 29 -6.62 3.29 7.76
C ASP A 29 -7.89 3.32 8.64
N PRO A 30 -8.00 4.30 9.56
CA PRO A 30 -9.17 4.44 10.43
C PRO A 30 -10.47 4.76 9.69
N GLU A 31 -10.41 5.44 8.54
CA GLU A 31 -11.59 5.78 7.74
C GLU A 31 -12.15 4.54 7.05
N ALA A 32 -11.27 3.69 6.52
CA ALA A 32 -11.64 2.41 5.93
C ALA A 32 -11.97 1.32 6.97
N GLY A 33 -11.59 1.52 8.24
CA GLY A 33 -11.64 0.47 9.26
C GLY A 33 -10.70 -0.70 8.95
N LEU A 34 -9.55 -0.43 8.32
CA LEU A 34 -8.62 -1.41 7.79
C LEU A 34 -7.27 -1.36 8.52
N ALA A 35 -6.74 -2.52 8.90
CA ALA A 35 -5.32 -2.69 9.23
C ALA A 35 -4.73 -3.77 8.32
N PHE A 36 -3.54 -3.53 7.77
CA PHE A 36 -2.93 -4.42 6.78
C PHE A 36 -1.42 -4.53 7.00
N SER A 37 -0.88 -5.72 6.77
CA SER A 37 0.56 -5.96 6.76
C SER A 37 0.93 -6.97 5.68
N TYR A 38 2.03 -6.70 4.99
CA TYR A 38 2.68 -7.64 4.08
C TYR A 38 4.14 -7.82 4.50
N THR A 39 4.51 -9.08 4.72
CA THR A 39 5.86 -9.51 5.06
C THR A 39 6.28 -10.66 4.17
N MET A 40 7.58 -10.73 3.88
CA MET A 40 8.17 -11.73 3.01
C MET A 40 9.65 -11.91 3.32
N ASN A 41 10.19 -13.07 2.95
CA ASN A 41 11.60 -13.42 3.12
C ASN A 41 12.45 -13.13 1.88
N GLN A 42 11.83 -13.04 0.70
CA GLN A 42 12.51 -12.68 -0.55
C GLN A 42 12.40 -11.19 -0.82
N MET A 43 13.49 -10.45 -0.57
CA MET A 43 13.60 -9.03 -0.91
C MET A 43 13.41 -8.83 -2.42
N GLY A 44 12.55 -7.87 -2.78
CA GLY A 44 12.39 -7.44 -4.16
C GLY A 44 13.35 -6.30 -4.52
N SER A 45 13.34 -5.90 -5.78
CA SER A 45 13.96 -4.65 -6.21
C SER A 45 13.22 -3.44 -5.64
N GLY A 46 13.96 -2.41 -5.23
CA GLY A 46 13.41 -1.18 -4.65
C GLY A 46 13.62 -1.05 -3.15
N ILE A 47 13.57 0.19 -2.65
CA ILE A 47 13.79 0.51 -1.22
C ILE A 47 12.48 0.43 -0.43
N LEU A 48 11.34 0.73 -1.06
CA LEU A 48 10.03 0.75 -0.41
C LEU A 48 9.12 -0.36 -0.98
N VAL A 49 7.81 -0.12 -1.04
CA VAL A 49 6.80 -1.06 -1.54
C VAL A 49 6.97 -1.35 -3.03
N ASN A 50 6.91 -2.64 -3.38
CA ASN A 50 6.88 -3.13 -4.76
C ASN A 50 5.49 -3.65 -5.15
N ASP A 51 5.33 -4.03 -6.43
CA ASP A 51 4.06 -4.46 -7.02
C ASP A 51 3.40 -5.62 -6.26
N ARG A 52 4.17 -6.49 -5.59
CA ARG A 52 3.61 -7.60 -4.80
C ARG A 52 2.77 -7.05 -3.65
N ALA A 53 3.34 -6.16 -2.85
CA ALA A 53 2.62 -5.51 -1.76
C ALA A 53 1.50 -4.59 -2.29
N GLN A 54 1.78 -3.75 -3.29
CA GLN A 54 0.78 -2.81 -3.81
C GLN A 54 -0.45 -3.54 -4.38
N SER A 55 -0.27 -4.67 -5.08
CA SER A 55 -1.40 -5.44 -5.61
C SER A 55 -2.32 -6.01 -4.53
N LEU A 56 -1.77 -6.41 -3.37
CA LEU A 56 -2.55 -6.91 -2.23
C LEU A 56 -3.27 -5.77 -1.50
N ILE A 57 -2.61 -4.61 -1.37
CA ILE A 57 -3.23 -3.39 -0.83
C ILE A 57 -4.41 -2.99 -1.71
N ASP A 58 -4.22 -2.99 -3.02
CA ASP A 58 -5.26 -2.63 -3.99
C ASP A 58 -6.45 -3.59 -3.92
N ALA A 59 -6.20 -4.88 -3.78
CA ALA A 59 -7.24 -5.89 -3.60
C ALA A 59 -8.03 -5.69 -2.29
N ALA A 60 -7.34 -5.35 -1.19
CA ALA A 60 -7.97 -5.09 0.10
C ALA A 60 -8.93 -3.90 0.05
N TYR A 61 -8.51 -2.76 -0.54
CA TYR A 61 -9.38 -1.60 -0.69
C TYR A 61 -10.58 -1.89 -1.59
N ARG A 62 -10.39 -2.58 -2.73
CA ARG A 62 -11.49 -2.99 -3.60
C ARG A 62 -12.50 -3.89 -2.89
N ALA A 63 -12.04 -4.79 -2.02
CA ALA A 63 -12.91 -5.65 -1.22
C ALA A 63 -13.77 -4.87 -0.20
N LEU A 64 -13.30 -3.70 0.24
CA LEU A 64 -14.05 -2.77 1.10
C LEU A 64 -14.95 -1.79 0.32
N GLY A 65 -15.04 -1.95 -1.00
CA GLY A 65 -15.89 -1.13 -1.88
C GLY A 65 -15.24 0.17 -2.34
N TYR A 66 -13.92 0.34 -2.17
CA TYR A 66 -13.21 1.47 -2.77
C TYR A 66 -13.04 1.27 -4.28
N ARG A 67 -13.11 2.36 -5.05
CA ARG A 67 -13.28 2.30 -6.51
C ARG A 67 -12.01 2.64 -7.27
N THR A 68 -11.23 3.60 -6.79
CA THR A 68 -10.10 4.14 -7.54
C THR A 68 -8.99 4.62 -6.63
N ASN A 69 -7.77 4.57 -7.16
CA ASN A 69 -6.57 5.13 -6.56
C ASN A 69 -5.85 6.12 -7.49
N ALA A 70 -6.50 6.52 -8.60
CA ALA A 70 -5.96 7.45 -9.59
C ALA A 70 -5.51 8.81 -9.01
N PRO A 71 -6.16 9.37 -7.96
CA PRO A 71 -5.69 10.60 -7.30
C PRO A 71 -4.38 10.43 -6.50
N GLY A 72 -3.84 9.22 -6.39
CA GLY A 72 -2.66 8.90 -5.57
C GLY A 72 -3.00 8.44 -4.14
N VAL A 73 -4.29 8.37 -3.80
CA VAL A 73 -4.85 7.76 -2.59
C VAL A 73 -6.10 6.96 -2.94
N TRP A 74 -6.47 5.99 -2.10
CA TRP A 74 -7.69 5.20 -2.29
C TRP A 74 -8.95 6.00 -1.96
N VAL A 75 -9.92 5.97 -2.89
CA VAL A 75 -11.21 6.69 -2.80
C VAL A 75 -12.38 5.74 -3.06
N LYS A 76 -13.49 5.98 -2.36
CA LYS A 76 -14.73 5.19 -2.42
C LYS A 76 -15.65 5.52 -3.61
#